data_AF-A0A916W2J5-F1
#
_entry.id   AF-A0A916W2J5-F1
#
_cell.length_a   1.000
_cell.length_b   1.000
_cell.length_c   1.000
_cell.angle_alpha   90.00
_cell.angle_beta   90.00
_cell.angle_gamma   90.00
#
_symmetry.space_group_name_H-M   'P 1'
#
loop_
_entity.id
_entity.type
_entity.pdbx_description
1 polymer ?
#
loop_
_entity_poly.entity_id
_entity_poly.type
_entity_poly.pdbx_seq_one_letter_code
_entity_poly.pdbx_strand_id
1 'polypeptide(L)'
;MRKLRDRFESSFICLIHNLLGINLTSEIHVVDGTALTGRLIASGIAKPEDIEGCAPDEIAMLENRFGPLPHSYKIILATIGHRAGHLVDDHAHWIYADQLPRINKQALNVLDEYAEGEFDPDIPESAMFIGAHYGANPVFILADGGKDSPVWQLDYSTGRVSQVHTSVWDWIETYIVAAEKALADGVKVRNARVWIP
;
A
#
# COMPACT_ATOMS: atom_id res chain seq x y z
N MET A 1 -32.54 -40.03 9.69
CA MET A 1 -32.31 -39.70 11.11
C MET A 1 -31.34 -38.52 11.18
N ARG A 2 -31.80 -37.41 11.78
CA ARG A 2 -31.08 -36.37 12.55
C ARG A 2 -29.54 -36.26 12.34
N LYS A 3 -29.03 -35.19 11.72
CA LYS A 3 -28.78 -33.80 12.22
C LYS A 3 -27.31 -33.62 12.67
N LEU A 4 -26.72 -32.49 12.24
CA LEU A 4 -25.60 -31.75 12.85
C LEU A 4 -24.16 -32.18 12.49
N ARG A 5 -23.65 -31.67 11.37
CA ARG A 5 -22.31 -31.04 11.33
C ARG A 5 -22.21 -30.03 10.17
N ASP A 6 -23.17 -29.12 10.14
CA ASP A 6 -23.02 -27.79 9.56
C ASP A 6 -23.23 -26.81 10.72
N ARG A 7 -22.41 -25.75 10.77
CA ARG A 7 -22.25 -24.71 11.81
C ARG A 7 -21.10 -24.96 12.77
N PHE A 8 -19.96 -24.39 12.43
CA PHE A 8 -18.90 -23.80 13.27
C PHE A 8 -17.84 -23.46 12.22
N GLU A 9 -17.92 -22.35 11.50
CA GLU A 9 -17.04 -21.20 11.75
C GLU A 9 -17.65 -19.82 11.40
N SER A 10 -18.98 -19.70 11.27
CA SER A 10 -19.62 -18.40 10.95
C SER A 10 -20.19 -17.66 12.17
N SER A 11 -20.01 -18.18 13.39
CA SER A 11 -20.62 -17.60 14.62
C SER A 11 -19.64 -17.08 15.66
N PHE A 12 -18.32 -17.10 15.42
CA PHE A 12 -17.35 -16.54 16.38
C PHE A 12 -16.94 -15.09 16.09
N ILE A 13 -17.05 -14.65 14.83
CA ILE A 13 -16.80 -13.23 14.47
C ILE A 13 -18.00 -12.33 14.84
N CYS A 14 -19.20 -12.90 15.01
CA CYS A 14 -20.41 -12.11 15.30
C CYS A 14 -20.71 -11.92 16.80
N LEU A 15 -19.97 -12.56 17.71
CA LEU A 15 -20.26 -12.51 19.16
C LEU A 15 -19.46 -11.45 19.95
N ILE A 16 -18.49 -10.77 19.32
CA ILE A 16 -17.78 -9.63 19.94
C ILE A 16 -18.47 -8.28 19.58
N HIS A 17 -19.40 -8.28 18.62
CA HIS A 17 -20.01 -7.04 18.11
C HIS A 17 -21.17 -6.46 18.94
N ASN A 18 -21.52 -7.03 20.09
CA ASN A 18 -22.72 -6.59 20.82
C ASN A 18 -22.53 -6.20 22.30
N LEU A 19 -21.31 -5.83 22.71
CA LEU A 19 -21.02 -5.45 24.11
C LEU A 19 -20.25 -4.14 24.30
N LEU A 20 -19.90 -3.42 23.23
CA LEU A 20 -19.17 -2.13 23.35
C LEU A 20 -19.77 -0.95 22.57
N GLY A 21 -20.90 -1.11 21.86
CA GLY A 21 -21.49 0.01 21.12
C GLY A 21 -20.54 0.65 20.10
N ILE A 22 -19.50 -0.07 19.67
CA ILE A 22 -18.60 0.36 18.62
C ILE A 22 -19.26 -0.06 17.32
N ASN A 23 -19.96 0.90 16.72
CA ASN A 23 -20.40 0.80 15.35
C ASN A 23 -19.12 0.83 14.49
N LEU A 24 -18.47 -0.31 14.27
CA LEU A 24 -17.54 -0.48 13.16
C LEU A 24 -18.39 -0.59 11.90
N THR A 25 -19.01 0.54 11.53
CA THR A 25 -19.25 0.78 10.13
C THR A 25 -17.88 0.67 9.49
N SER A 26 -17.68 -0.38 8.68
CA SER A 26 -16.72 -0.36 7.60
C SER A 26 -17.12 0.79 6.67
N GLU A 27 -16.92 2.02 7.15
CA GLU A 27 -16.91 3.18 6.30
C GLU A 27 -15.77 2.90 5.35
N ILE A 28 -16.11 2.70 4.08
CA ILE A 28 -15.14 2.76 3.03
C ILE A 28 -14.51 4.14 3.18
N HIS A 29 -13.31 4.21 3.75
CA HIS A 29 -12.56 5.44 3.87
C HIS A 29 -12.37 5.94 2.45
N VAL A 30 -13.20 6.93 2.06
CA VAL A 30 -13.05 7.56 0.75
C VAL A 30 -11.76 8.34 0.85
N VAL A 31 -10.73 7.82 0.18
CA VAL A 31 -9.46 8.52 0.06
C VAL A 31 -9.73 9.85 -0.65
N ASP A 32 -9.39 10.95 0.00
CA ASP A 32 -9.47 12.30 -0.56
C ASP A 32 -8.06 12.90 -0.58
N GLY A 33 -7.57 13.21 -1.78
CA GLY A 33 -6.25 13.81 -1.98
C GLY A 33 -6.08 15.16 -1.29
N THR A 34 -7.17 15.93 -1.15
CA THR A 34 -7.16 17.22 -0.43
C THR A 34 -6.95 17.00 1.06
N ALA A 35 -7.65 16.02 1.64
CA ALA A 35 -7.51 15.66 3.05
C ALA A 35 -6.11 15.09 3.34
N LEU A 36 -5.58 14.23 2.45
CA LEU A 36 -4.22 13.72 2.54
C LEU A 36 -3.20 14.87 2.53
N THR A 37 -3.27 15.75 1.53
CA THR A 37 -2.38 16.93 1.42
C THR A 37 -2.45 17.80 2.67
N GLY A 38 -3.67 18.09 3.15
CA GLY A 38 -3.90 18.88 4.35
C GLY A 38 -3.27 18.25 5.59
N ARG A 39 -3.39 16.93 5.76
CA ARG A 39 -2.78 16.20 6.88
C ARG A 39 -1.26 16.25 6.82
N LEU A 40 -0.65 15.99 5.66
CA LEU A 40 0.81 16.04 5.51
C LEU A 40 1.39 17.41 5.88
N ILE A 41 0.71 18.48 5.47
CA ILE A 41 1.11 19.86 5.80
C ILE A 41 0.89 20.17 7.28
N ALA A 42 -0.29 19.86 7.82
CA ALA A 42 -0.63 20.13 9.22
C ALA A 42 0.29 19.39 10.21
N SER A 43 0.70 18.17 9.86
CA SER A 43 1.63 17.36 10.64
C SER A 43 3.11 17.76 10.46
N GLY A 44 3.41 18.72 9.59
CA GLY A 44 4.78 19.15 9.29
C GLY A 44 5.62 18.11 8.53
N ILE A 45 4.98 17.09 7.95
CA ILE A 45 5.63 16.07 7.12
C ILE A 45 6.12 16.68 5.82
N ALA A 46 5.30 17.53 5.20
CA ALA A 46 5.62 18.15 3.92
C ALA A 46 5.23 19.62 3.92
N LYS A 47 5.99 20.44 3.18
CA LYS A 47 5.51 21.75 2.75
C LYS A 47 4.71 21.60 1.45
N PRO A 48 3.91 22.59 1.05
CA PRO A 48 3.20 22.56 -0.23
C PRO A 48 4.11 22.24 -1.43
N GLU A 49 5.33 22.78 -1.46
CA GLU A 49 6.32 22.54 -2.53
C GLU A 49 7.00 21.15 -2.49
N ASP A 50 6.79 20.38 -1.42
CA ASP A 50 7.34 19.03 -1.25
C ASP A 50 6.37 17.93 -1.68
N ILE A 51 5.15 18.30 -2.07
CA ILE A 51 4.08 17.38 -2.49
C ILE A 51 3.97 17.43 -4.01
N GLU A 52 4.18 16.28 -4.64
CA GLU A 52 4.15 16.14 -6.09
C GLU A 52 3.48 14.81 -6.44
N GLY A 53 2.37 14.87 -7.17
CA GLY A 53 1.62 13.71 -7.63
C GLY A 53 1.88 13.38 -9.09
N CYS A 54 1.50 12.17 -9.51
CA CYS A 54 1.53 11.76 -10.90
C CYS A 54 0.49 12.53 -11.73
N ALA A 55 0.89 12.89 -12.94
CA ALA A 55 -0.03 13.41 -13.94
C ALA A 55 -0.96 12.30 -14.48
N PRO A 56 -2.13 12.65 -15.04
CA PRO A 56 -3.10 11.66 -15.53
C PRO A 56 -2.54 10.71 -16.60
N ASP A 57 -1.62 11.17 -17.45
CA ASP A 57 -0.94 10.38 -18.46
C ASP A 57 0.04 9.38 -17.85
N GLU A 58 0.76 9.74 -16.78
CA GLU A 58 1.61 8.82 -16.03
C GLU A 58 0.78 7.69 -15.38
N ILE A 59 -0.37 8.03 -14.79
CA ILE A 59 -1.29 7.04 -14.24
C ILE A 59 -1.84 6.13 -15.35
N ALA A 60 -2.20 6.69 -16.51
CA ALA A 60 -2.65 5.91 -17.66
C ALA A 60 -1.55 4.96 -18.19
N MET A 61 -0.28 5.36 -18.14
CA MET A 61 0.84 4.48 -18.48
C MET A 61 0.98 3.31 -17.51
N LEU A 62 0.77 3.54 -16.21
CA LEU A 62 0.73 2.47 -15.22
C LEU A 62 -0.45 1.53 -15.48
N GLU A 63 -1.65 2.08 -15.75
CA GLU A 63 -2.84 1.29 -16.07
C GLU A 63 -2.65 0.44 -17.33
N ASN A 64 -2.02 0.99 -18.37
CA ASN A 64 -1.72 0.25 -19.60
C ASN A 64 -0.71 -0.90 -19.37
N ARG A 65 0.15 -0.77 -18.36
CA ARG A 65 1.18 -1.77 -18.06
C ARG A 65 0.70 -2.87 -17.12
N PHE A 66 -0.05 -2.51 -16.09
CA PHE A 66 -0.38 -3.41 -14.98
C PHE A 66 -1.86 -3.78 -14.91
N GLY A 67 -2.72 -3.12 -15.71
CA GLY A 67 -4.16 -3.25 -15.61
C GLY A 67 -4.82 -2.06 -14.88
N PRO A 68 -6.15 -1.98 -14.89
CA PRO A 68 -6.88 -0.85 -14.32
C PRO A 68 -6.61 -0.73 -12.81
N LEU A 69 -6.18 0.45 -12.36
CA LEU A 69 -5.80 0.65 -10.96
C LEU A 69 -7.02 0.93 -10.08
N PRO A 70 -6.99 0.48 -8.81
CA PRO A 70 -8.01 0.86 -7.84
C PRO A 70 -8.15 2.38 -7.72
N HIS A 71 -9.37 2.86 -7.56
CA HIS A 71 -9.64 4.30 -7.49
C HIS A 71 -8.88 4.99 -6.34
N SER A 72 -8.84 4.37 -5.16
CA SER A 72 -8.07 4.84 -4.00
C SER A 72 -6.58 5.03 -4.32
N TYR A 73 -5.96 4.07 -5.01
CA TYR A 73 -4.55 4.14 -5.37
C TYR A 73 -4.27 5.21 -6.42
N LYS A 74 -5.19 5.43 -7.36
CA LYS A 74 -5.08 6.56 -8.30
C LYS A 74 -5.09 7.91 -7.60
N ILE A 75 -5.89 8.08 -6.55
CA ILE A 75 -5.89 9.30 -5.75
C ILE A 75 -4.56 9.47 -5.02
N ILE A 76 -4.02 8.39 -4.45
CA ILE A 76 -2.70 8.41 -3.81
C ILE A 76 -1.60 8.81 -4.80
N LEU A 77 -1.55 8.16 -5.97
CA LEU A 77 -0.61 8.50 -7.04
C LEU A 77 -0.75 9.96 -7.49
N ALA A 78 -1.98 10.42 -7.73
CA ALA A 78 -2.25 11.80 -8.13
C ALA A 78 -1.91 12.85 -7.06
N THR A 79 -1.78 12.43 -5.79
CA THR A 79 -1.48 13.35 -4.67
C THR A 79 0.01 13.34 -4.30
N ILE A 80 0.60 12.15 -4.17
CA ILE A 80 1.96 11.95 -3.63
C ILE A 80 2.81 11.00 -4.47
N GLY A 81 2.39 10.69 -5.70
CA GLY A 81 3.03 9.68 -6.54
C GLY A 81 4.51 9.95 -6.81
N HIS A 82 4.97 11.20 -6.81
CA HIS A 82 6.38 11.52 -6.95
C HIS A 82 7.02 11.88 -5.62
N ARG A 83 6.43 12.77 -4.81
CA ARG A 83 7.05 13.30 -3.59
C ARG A 83 6.02 13.63 -2.52
N ALA A 84 6.39 13.44 -1.26
CA ALA A 84 5.60 13.78 -0.08
C ALA A 84 6.45 14.24 1.12
N GLY A 85 7.45 15.08 0.86
CA GLY A 85 8.37 15.57 1.90
C GLY A 85 9.01 14.45 2.72
N HIS A 86 8.82 14.47 4.03
CA HIS A 86 9.39 13.52 5.00
C HIS A 86 8.50 12.29 5.27
N LEU A 87 7.56 11.97 4.38
CA LEU A 87 6.65 10.84 4.60
C LEU A 87 7.40 9.51 4.80
N VAL A 88 8.45 9.29 3.99
CA VAL A 88 9.33 8.13 4.10
C VAL A 88 10.79 8.49 3.81
N ASP A 89 11.72 7.67 4.32
CA ASP A 89 13.07 7.59 3.76
C ASP A 89 13.00 6.80 2.45
N ASP A 90 13.13 7.48 1.31
CA ASP A 90 12.93 6.88 -0.01
C ASP A 90 14.03 5.87 -0.41
N HIS A 91 15.15 5.83 0.32
CA HIS A 91 16.16 4.80 0.16
C HIS A 91 15.71 3.49 0.80
N ALA A 92 14.99 3.59 1.92
CA ALA A 92 14.48 2.47 2.70
C ALA A 92 13.11 2.01 2.23
N HIS A 93 12.21 2.93 1.89
CA HIS A 93 10.84 2.62 1.50
C HIS A 93 10.60 3.09 0.08
N TRP A 94 10.44 2.13 -0.82
CA TRP A 94 10.18 2.43 -2.22
C TRP A 94 8.69 2.41 -2.46
N ILE A 95 8.07 3.57 -2.57
CA ILE A 95 6.61 3.71 -2.70
C ILE A 95 6.20 4.71 -3.80
N TYR A 96 7.17 5.43 -4.39
CA TYR A 96 6.92 6.45 -5.40
C TYR A 96 6.91 5.86 -6.81
N ALA A 97 6.22 6.53 -7.73
CA ALA A 97 5.91 6.09 -9.08
C ALA A 97 7.15 5.72 -9.90
N ASP A 98 8.23 6.51 -9.78
CA ASP A 98 9.52 6.26 -10.45
C ASP A 98 10.20 4.97 -9.96
N GLN A 99 9.85 4.49 -8.77
CA GLN A 99 10.40 3.27 -8.18
C GLN A 99 9.58 2.02 -8.55
N LEU A 100 8.32 2.16 -8.95
CA LEU A 100 7.41 1.05 -9.28
C LEU A 100 7.97 0.12 -10.37
N PRO A 101 8.56 0.62 -11.48
CA PRO A 101 9.15 -0.27 -12.49
C PRO A 101 10.26 -1.16 -11.91
N ARG A 102 11.06 -0.64 -10.98
CA ARG A 102 12.15 -1.38 -10.32
C ARG A 102 11.58 -2.44 -9.37
N ILE A 103 10.61 -2.07 -8.54
CA ILE A 103 9.96 -3.00 -7.59
C ILE A 103 9.36 -4.18 -8.35
N ASN A 104 8.55 -3.91 -9.38
CA ASN A 104 7.88 -4.96 -10.16
C ASN A 104 8.89 -5.85 -10.89
N LYS A 105 9.95 -5.29 -11.47
CA LYS A 105 11.00 -6.10 -12.09
C LYS A 105 11.69 -7.03 -11.10
N GLN A 106 12.01 -6.54 -9.89
CA GLN A 106 12.64 -7.37 -8.88
C GLN A 106 11.72 -8.47 -8.36
N ALA A 107 10.44 -8.17 -8.14
CA ALA A 107 9.47 -9.16 -7.71
C ALA A 107 9.30 -10.27 -8.75
N LEU A 108 9.19 -9.91 -10.04
CA LEU A 108 9.11 -10.90 -11.11
C LEU A 108 10.35 -11.80 -11.18
N ASN A 109 11.56 -11.25 -11.03
CA ASN A 109 12.77 -12.06 -10.99
C ASN A 109 12.75 -13.08 -9.83
N VAL A 110 12.26 -12.69 -8.65
CA VAL A 110 12.14 -13.60 -7.50
C VAL A 110 11.09 -14.67 -7.75
N LEU A 111 9.97 -14.31 -8.40
CA LEU A 111 8.94 -15.28 -8.78
C LEU A 111 9.45 -16.28 -9.82
N ASP A 112 10.26 -15.83 -10.79
CA ASP A 112 10.92 -16.72 -11.74
C ASP A 112 11.86 -17.72 -11.03
N GLU A 113 12.63 -17.26 -10.03
CA GLU A 113 13.49 -18.13 -9.21
C GLU A 113 12.68 -19.19 -8.43
N TYR A 114 11.50 -18.82 -7.93
CA TYR A 114 10.58 -19.76 -7.27
C TYR A 114 9.99 -20.78 -8.25
N ALA A 115 9.61 -20.34 -9.46
CA ALA A 115 9.05 -21.21 -10.49
C ALA A 115 10.04 -22.28 -11.00
N GLU A 116 11.34 -22.04 -10.88
CA GLU A 116 12.39 -23.05 -11.12
C GLU A 116 12.50 -24.09 -9.99
N GLY A 117 11.92 -23.81 -8.82
CA GLY A 117 11.89 -24.69 -7.65
C GLY A 117 10.62 -25.54 -7.52
N GLU A 118 10.39 -26.10 -6.33
CA GLU A 118 9.17 -26.86 -5.99
C GLU A 118 8.06 -26.00 -5.38
N PHE A 119 8.31 -24.70 -5.18
CA PHE A 119 7.40 -23.80 -4.51
C PHE A 119 6.96 -22.68 -5.45
N ASP A 120 5.65 -22.57 -5.68
CA ASP A 120 5.04 -21.55 -6.53
C ASP A 120 4.21 -20.59 -5.66
N PRO A 121 4.69 -19.35 -5.43
CA PRO A 121 3.93 -18.33 -4.71
C PRO A 121 2.60 -18.03 -5.40
N ASP A 122 1.50 -18.08 -4.64
CA ASP A 122 0.14 -17.77 -5.14
C ASP A 122 -0.03 -16.25 -5.35
N ILE A 123 0.54 -15.74 -6.43
CA ILE A 123 0.47 -14.34 -6.85
C ILE A 123 -0.49 -14.24 -8.05
N PRO A 124 -1.62 -13.51 -7.93
CA PRO A 124 -2.53 -13.31 -9.05
C PRO A 124 -1.87 -12.55 -10.21
N GLU A 125 -2.25 -12.85 -11.46
CA GLU A 125 -1.75 -12.13 -12.65
C GLU A 125 -2.04 -10.63 -12.61
N SER A 126 -3.10 -10.22 -11.92
CA SER A 126 -3.46 -8.81 -11.71
C SER A 126 -2.66 -8.14 -10.59
N ALA A 127 -1.67 -8.81 -9.99
CA ALA A 127 -0.85 -8.21 -8.95
C ALA A 127 0.05 -7.10 -9.51
N MET A 128 -0.03 -5.93 -8.91
CA MET A 128 0.91 -4.84 -9.12
C MET A 128 1.64 -4.56 -7.82
N PHE A 129 2.97 -4.68 -7.82
CA PHE A 129 3.77 -4.33 -6.65
C PHE A 129 3.89 -2.82 -6.53
N ILE A 130 3.54 -2.29 -5.36
CA ILE A 130 3.41 -0.85 -5.09
C ILE A 130 4.35 -0.35 -4.00
N GLY A 131 5.01 -1.26 -3.29
CA GLY A 131 5.87 -0.92 -2.18
C GLY A 131 6.96 -1.96 -1.94
N ALA A 132 8.10 -1.55 -1.41
CA ALA A 132 9.10 -2.46 -0.86
C ALA A 132 9.92 -1.78 0.25
N HIS A 133 10.40 -2.56 1.22
CA HIS A 133 11.33 -2.08 2.23
C HIS A 133 12.72 -2.63 1.95
N TYR A 134 13.68 -1.75 1.63
CA TYR A 134 15.02 -2.07 1.11
C TYR A 134 15.02 -3.03 -0.08
N GLY A 135 13.98 -2.96 -0.93
CA GLY A 135 13.81 -3.87 -2.07
C GLY A 135 13.48 -5.31 -1.68
N ALA A 136 13.18 -5.57 -0.41
CA ALA A 136 12.73 -6.87 0.10
C ALA A 136 11.26 -6.79 0.51
N ASN A 137 10.63 -7.97 0.59
CA ASN A 137 9.26 -8.16 1.07
C ASN A 137 8.26 -7.19 0.43
N PRO A 138 8.16 -7.17 -0.90
CA PRO A 138 7.36 -6.18 -1.59
C PRO A 138 5.88 -6.39 -1.27
N VAL A 139 5.15 -5.29 -1.31
CA VAL A 139 3.70 -5.28 -1.18
C VAL A 139 3.04 -5.00 -2.52
N PHE A 140 1.87 -5.57 -2.74
CA PHE A 140 1.11 -5.44 -3.98
C PHE A 140 -0.38 -5.24 -3.72
N ILE A 141 -1.05 -4.77 -4.76
CA ILE A 141 -2.51 -4.63 -4.87
C ILE A 141 -3.00 -5.39 -6.11
N LEU A 142 -4.31 -5.57 -6.25
CA LEU A 142 -4.90 -6.07 -7.49
C LEU A 142 -5.25 -4.89 -8.40
N ALA A 143 -4.72 -4.92 -9.62
CA ALA A 143 -5.03 -3.97 -10.68
C ALA A 143 -6.25 -4.46 -11.49
N ASP A 144 -7.40 -4.52 -10.82
CA ASP A 144 -8.69 -4.98 -11.38
C ASP A 144 -9.73 -3.86 -11.57
N GLY A 145 -9.36 -2.60 -11.29
CA GLY A 145 -10.21 -1.42 -11.44
C GLY A 145 -11.23 -1.22 -10.32
N GLY A 146 -11.11 -1.94 -9.20
CA GLY A 146 -11.97 -1.78 -8.03
C GLY A 146 -11.99 -0.36 -7.44
N LYS A 147 -12.92 -0.11 -6.51
CA LYS A 147 -12.94 1.15 -5.75
C LYS A 147 -11.68 1.29 -4.87
N ASP A 148 -11.25 0.17 -4.32
CA ASP A 148 -10.13 0.05 -3.41
C ASP A 148 -9.56 -1.38 -3.49
N SER A 149 -8.40 -1.61 -2.89
CA SER A 149 -7.76 -2.92 -2.83
C SER A 149 -7.16 -3.15 -1.44
N PRO A 150 -7.30 -4.35 -0.86
CA PRO A 150 -6.37 -4.79 0.17
C PRO A 150 -4.92 -4.71 -0.30
N VAL A 151 -3.98 -4.70 0.64
CA VAL A 151 -2.56 -4.77 0.34
C VAL A 151 -2.03 -6.10 0.84
N TRP A 152 -1.38 -6.85 -0.05
CA TRP A 152 -0.74 -8.12 0.24
C TRP A 152 0.77 -7.96 0.23
N GLN A 153 1.46 -8.82 0.97
CA GLN A 153 2.91 -8.88 0.99
C GLN A 153 3.37 -10.25 0.51
N LEU A 154 4.38 -10.26 -0.35
CA LEU A 154 5.17 -11.44 -0.69
C LEU A 154 6.41 -11.48 0.20
N ASP A 155 6.52 -12.48 1.06
CA ASP A 155 7.73 -12.73 1.84
C ASP A 155 8.75 -13.47 0.97
N TYR A 156 9.82 -12.78 0.56
CA TYR A 156 10.88 -13.36 -0.28
C TYR A 156 11.65 -14.51 0.39
N SER A 157 11.58 -14.65 1.71
CA SER A 157 12.29 -15.73 2.41
C SER A 157 11.49 -17.03 2.42
N THR A 158 10.17 -16.95 2.35
CA THR A 158 9.28 -18.11 2.45
C THR A 158 8.38 -18.32 1.24
N GLY A 159 8.34 -17.36 0.32
CA GLY A 159 7.42 -17.30 -0.82
C GLY A 159 5.96 -17.12 -0.39
N ARG A 160 5.68 -16.91 0.90
CA ARG A 160 4.30 -16.78 1.39
C ARG A 160 3.71 -15.44 1.03
N VAL A 161 2.45 -15.50 0.61
CA VAL A 161 1.60 -14.35 0.37
C VAL A 161 0.66 -14.18 1.55
N SER A 162 0.58 -12.96 2.09
CA SER A 162 -0.33 -12.64 3.19
C SER A 162 -0.92 -11.25 3.01
N GLN A 163 -2.19 -11.09 3.38
CA GLN A 163 -2.81 -9.78 3.44
C GLN A 163 -2.26 -9.02 4.67
N VAL A 164 -1.71 -7.83 4.45
CA VAL A 164 -1.12 -6.99 5.50
C VAL A 164 -1.97 -5.76 5.81
N HIS A 165 -2.78 -5.28 4.86
CA HIS A 165 -3.75 -4.21 5.08
C HIS A 165 -5.09 -4.51 4.40
N THR A 166 -6.17 -3.95 4.94
CA THR A 166 -7.53 -4.06 4.38
C THR A 166 -7.80 -3.08 3.24
N SER A 167 -7.03 -2.01 3.14
CA SER A 167 -7.10 -1.03 2.06
C SER A 167 -5.73 -0.42 1.73
N VAL A 168 -5.64 0.25 0.58
CA VAL A 168 -4.46 1.04 0.20
C VAL A 168 -4.30 2.26 1.11
N TRP A 169 -5.41 2.79 1.63
CA TRP A 169 -5.36 3.89 2.60
C TRP A 169 -4.74 3.47 3.93
N ASP A 170 -5.17 2.33 4.49
CA ASP A 170 -4.61 1.82 5.75
C ASP A 170 -3.09 1.61 5.63
N TRP A 171 -2.63 1.19 4.45
CA TRP A 171 -1.21 1.06 4.15
C TRP A 171 -0.49 2.42 4.15
N ILE A 172 -0.99 3.42 3.42
CA ILE A 172 -0.41 4.77 3.41
C ILE A 172 -0.44 5.42 4.80
N GLU A 173 -1.52 5.21 5.55
CA GLU A 173 -1.68 5.75 6.89
C GLU A 173 -0.58 5.26 7.84
N THR A 174 -0.05 4.05 7.67
CA THR A 174 1.09 3.57 8.47
C THR A 174 2.32 4.45 8.32
N TYR A 175 2.61 4.95 7.11
CA TYR A 175 3.72 5.86 6.88
C TYR A 175 3.45 7.24 7.47
N ILE A 176 2.22 7.74 7.35
CA ILE A 176 1.84 9.03 7.93
C ILE A 176 2.00 9.01 9.45
N VAL A 177 1.48 7.98 10.11
CA VAL A 177 1.58 7.81 11.58
C VAL A 177 3.03 7.64 12.00
N ALA A 178 3.83 6.89 11.24
CA ALA A 178 5.26 6.72 11.52
C ALA A 178 6.03 8.05 11.37
N ALA A 179 5.74 8.84 10.34
CA ALA A 179 6.35 10.14 10.11
C ALA A 179 5.93 11.16 11.19
N GLU A 180 4.65 11.22 11.55
CA GLU A 180 4.12 12.02 12.66
C GLU A 180 4.87 11.72 13.96
N LYS A 181 5.04 10.42 14.26
CA LYS A 181 5.79 9.98 15.44
C LYS A 181 7.28 10.38 15.36
N ALA A 182 7.93 10.17 14.22
CA ALA A 182 9.34 10.51 14.05
C ALA A 182 9.60 12.01 14.26
N LEU A 183 8.71 12.87 13.74
CA LEU A 183 8.77 14.32 13.94
C LEU A 183 8.57 14.70 15.42
N ALA A 184 7.59 14.09 16.10
CA ALA A 184 7.35 14.31 17.53
C ALA A 184 8.55 13.88 18.39
N ASP A 185 9.25 12.80 18.01
CA ASP A 185 10.45 12.31 18.67
C ASP A 185 11.72 13.11 18.30
N GLY A 186 11.62 14.12 17.41
CA GLY A 186 12.74 14.93 16.95
C GLY A 186 13.72 14.20 16.03
N VAL A 187 13.31 13.06 15.46
CA VAL A 187 14.11 12.28 14.52
C VAL A 187 14.21 13.06 13.21
N LYS A 188 15.45 13.31 12.76
CA LYS A 188 15.69 13.88 11.44
C LYS A 188 15.45 12.81 10.37
N VAL A 189 14.25 12.79 9.80
CA VAL A 189 13.95 11.97 8.62
C VAL A 189 14.75 12.53 7.45
N ARG A 190 15.61 11.71 6.83
CA ARG A 190 16.36 12.11 5.64
C ARG A 190 15.38 12.36 4.50
N ASN A 191 15.34 13.60 4.02
CA ASN A 191 14.63 13.93 2.79
C ASN A 191 15.57 13.62 1.63
N ALA A 192 15.38 12.47 1.00
CA ALA A 192 16.34 11.96 0.02
C ALA A 192 16.11 12.52 -1.41
N ARG A 193 15.03 13.28 -1.64
CA ARG A 193 14.77 13.96 -2.92
C ARG A 193 15.15 15.44 -2.95
N VAL A 194 16.03 15.88 -2.04
CA VAL A 194 16.82 17.10 -2.30
C VAL A 194 17.83 16.74 -3.39
N TRP A 195 17.48 16.99 -4.64
CA TRP A 195 18.43 16.93 -5.75
C TRP A 195 19.54 17.96 -5.48
N ILE A 196 20.72 17.49 -5.08
CA ILE A 196 21.93 18.30 -5.08
C ILE A 196 22.59 18.04 -6.45
N PRO A 197 22.69 19.07 -7.32
CA PRO A 197 23.32 18.95 -8.64
C PRO A 197 24.76 18.43 -8.58
#